data_AF-A0A3D4W4D0-F1
#
_entry.id   AF-A0A3D4W4D0-F1
#
_cell.length_a   1.000
_cell.length_b   1.000
_cell.length_c   1.000
_cell.angle_alpha   90.00
_cell.angle_beta   90.00
_cell.angle_gamma   90.00
#
_symmetry.space_group_name_H-M   'P 1'
#
loop_
_entity.id
_entity.type
_entity.pdbx_description
1 polymer ?
#
loop_
_entity_poly.entity_id
_entity_poly.type
_entity_poly.pdbx_seq_one_letter_code
_entity_poly.pdbx_strand_id
1 'polypeptide(L)'
;MEILVKAAQLLLSLSILVIFHEFGHFISAKIFKTRVEKFYLFFNPWFSLFKFKKGETEYGLGWLPLGGYVKISGMIDESMDKEQMQLPPQPFEFRSKPAWQRLIIMLGGVTVNILLAIAIYIGMLWIWGEQYLPTSEVNKYGIVADSVAREMGLRNGDKILSVDNEPVEDFFKIPGKIILDKAKTIQVERDGQPFNVIIPEGFIARLLKHQSPDFINARMPFVIAGFSAESAAKAAGVLEGDRVIGINDLEVLYFDQFREK
;
A
#
# COMPACT_ATOMS: atom_id res chain seq x y z
N MET A 1 13.25 23.90 1.61
CA MET A 1 13.31 23.03 0.43
C MET A 1 12.25 21.93 0.48
N GLU A 2 12.12 21.19 1.59
CA GLU A 2 11.11 20.12 1.72
C GLU A 2 9.66 20.55 1.50
N ILE A 3 9.26 21.72 2.00
CA ILE A 3 7.89 22.22 1.85
C ILE A 3 7.54 22.45 0.37
N LEU A 4 8.48 23.00 -0.40
CA LEU A 4 8.28 23.27 -1.82
C LEU A 4 8.19 21.98 -2.63
N VAL A 5 9.00 20.98 -2.30
CA VAL A 5 8.92 19.64 -2.91
C VAL A 5 7.58 18.98 -2.60
N LYS A 6 7.15 19.00 -1.34
CA LYS A 6 5.84 18.44 -0.92
C LYS A 6 4.67 19.14 -1.61
N ALA A 7 4.72 20.47 -1.71
CA ALA A 7 3.70 21.24 -2.42
C ALA A 7 3.67 20.90 -3.91
N ALA A 8 4.82 20.79 -4.57
CA ALA A 8 4.91 20.38 -5.97
C ALA A 8 4.38 18.95 -6.19
N GLN A 9 4.71 18.01 -5.30
CA GLN A 9 4.20 16.64 -5.35
C GLN A 9 2.67 16.58 -5.20
N LEU A 10 2.11 17.37 -4.27
CA LEU A 10 0.67 17.47 -4.07
C LEU A 10 -0.03 18.03 -5.32
N LEU A 11 0.51 19.11 -5.89
CA LEU A 11 -0.03 19.70 -7.11
C LEU A 11 0.05 18.72 -8.29
N LEU A 12 1.17 18.00 -8.42
CA LEU A 12 1.37 17.01 -9.47
C LEU A 12 0.38 15.84 -9.33
N SER A 13 0.23 15.27 -8.14
CA SER A 13 -0.67 14.14 -7.90
C SER A 13 -2.12 14.53 -8.11
N LEU A 14 -2.54 15.70 -7.62
CA LEU A 14 -3.88 16.24 -7.86
C LEU A 14 -4.12 16.49 -9.35
N SER A 15 -3.15 17.05 -10.08
CA SER A 15 -3.25 17.28 -11.52
C SER A 15 -3.49 15.98 -12.26
N ILE A 16 -2.69 14.94 -12.00
CA ILE A 16 -2.83 13.64 -12.67
C ILE A 16 -4.22 13.06 -12.38
N LEU A 17 -4.64 13.03 -11.12
CA LEU A 17 -5.94 12.47 -10.73
C LEU A 17 -7.10 13.18 -11.43
N VAL A 18 -7.09 14.52 -11.44
CA VAL A 18 -8.15 15.32 -12.06
C VAL A 18 -8.15 15.16 -13.58
N ILE A 19 -7.00 15.26 -14.25
CA ILE A 19 -6.93 15.13 -15.73
C ILE A 19 -7.51 13.80 -16.17
N PHE A 20 -7.12 12.71 -15.52
CA PHE A 20 -7.60 11.37 -15.86
C PHE A 20 -9.09 11.19 -15.53
N HIS A 21 -9.57 11.76 -14.43
CA HIS A 21 -10.99 11.78 -14.08
C HIS A 21 -11.82 12.49 -15.16
N GLU A 22 -11.46 13.73 -15.47
CA GLU A 22 -12.11 14.52 -16.51
C GLU A 22 -12.02 13.81 -17.87
N PHE A 23 -10.86 13.19 -18.17
CA PHE A 23 -10.66 12.43 -19.39
C PHE A 23 -11.61 11.23 -19.51
N GLY A 24 -11.98 10.59 -18.40
CA GLY A 24 -12.98 9.54 -18.37
C GLY A 24 -14.37 10.00 -18.78
N HIS A 25 -14.81 11.16 -18.27
CA HIS A 25 -16.07 11.79 -18.71
C HIS A 25 -16.00 12.18 -20.18
N PHE A 26 -14.87 12.78 -20.61
CA PHE A 26 -14.64 13.18 -21.99
C PHE A 26 -14.72 12.01 -22.97
N ILE A 27 -14.00 10.92 -22.72
CA ILE A 27 -14.01 9.72 -23.59
C ILE A 27 -15.43 9.18 -23.67
N SER A 28 -16.08 9.00 -22.51
CA SER A 28 -17.43 8.43 -22.45
C SER A 28 -18.43 9.28 -23.25
N ALA A 29 -18.36 10.60 -23.11
CA ALA A 29 -19.20 11.53 -23.88
C ALA A 29 -18.94 11.43 -25.39
N LYS A 30 -17.68 11.35 -25.81
CA LYS A 30 -17.32 11.20 -27.23
C LYS A 30 -17.77 9.87 -27.82
N ILE A 31 -17.69 8.76 -27.06
CA ILE A 31 -18.17 7.44 -27.48
C ILE A 31 -19.68 7.48 -27.80
N PHE A 32 -20.49 8.16 -26.98
CA PHE A 32 -21.93 8.29 -27.22
C PHE A 32 -22.32 9.44 -28.15
N LYS A 33 -21.34 10.06 -28.83
CA LYS A 33 -21.55 11.20 -29.73
C LYS A 33 -22.29 12.35 -29.03
N THR A 34 -21.93 12.60 -27.78
CA THR A 34 -22.38 13.76 -27.00
C THR A 34 -21.35 14.86 -27.17
N ARG A 35 -21.83 16.08 -27.42
CA ARG A 35 -20.93 17.23 -27.65
C ARG A 35 -20.27 17.64 -26.34
N VAL A 36 -18.96 17.89 -26.42
CA VAL A 36 -18.15 18.43 -25.30
C VAL A 36 -17.63 19.78 -25.73
N GLU A 37 -17.99 20.82 -24.99
CA GLU A 37 -17.66 22.21 -25.30
C GLU A 37 -16.31 22.61 -24.73
N LYS A 38 -16.00 22.18 -23.51
CA LYS A 38 -14.79 22.54 -22.80
C LYS A 38 -14.19 21.34 -22.08
N PHE A 39 -12.86 21.24 -22.10
CA PHE A 39 -12.06 20.32 -21.32
C PHE A 39 -10.96 21.14 -20.64
N TYR A 40 -11.11 21.40 -19.35
CA TYR A 40 -10.19 22.25 -18.60
C TYR A 40 -9.54 21.49 -17.46
N LEU A 41 -8.20 21.54 -17.45
CA LEU A 41 -7.44 21.25 -16.25
C LEU A 41 -7.42 22.51 -15.40
N PHE A 42 -7.75 22.42 -14.10
CA PHE A 42 -7.83 23.56 -13.19
C PHE A 42 -8.98 24.52 -13.49
N PHE A 43 -9.54 25.10 -12.42
CA PHE A 43 -10.58 26.10 -12.55
C PHE A 43 -9.99 27.38 -13.12
N ASN A 44 -10.76 28.05 -13.97
CA ASN A 44 -10.39 29.28 -14.66
C ASN A 44 -11.30 30.46 -14.28
N PRO A 45 -11.47 30.81 -12.99
CA PRO A 45 -12.17 32.04 -12.66
C PRO A 45 -11.34 33.22 -13.20
N TRP A 46 -11.97 34.11 -13.96
CA TRP A 46 -11.40 35.26 -14.67
C TRP A 46 -10.51 34.97 -15.90
N PHE A 47 -9.43 34.18 -15.77
CA PHE A 47 -8.49 33.95 -16.88
C PHE A 47 -7.97 32.51 -16.95
N SER A 48 -7.41 32.14 -18.09
CA SER A 48 -6.82 30.82 -18.36
C SER A 48 -5.36 31.00 -18.72
N LEU A 49 -4.49 30.16 -18.16
CA LEU A 49 -3.04 30.18 -18.43
C LEU A 49 -2.75 29.80 -19.89
N PHE A 50 -3.49 28.82 -20.40
CA PHE A 50 -3.40 28.37 -21.78
C PHE A 50 -4.77 27.92 -22.26
N LYS A 51 -5.11 28.18 -23.52
CA LYS A 51 -6.31 27.64 -24.16
C LYS A 51 -6.12 27.48 -25.66
N PHE A 52 -6.65 26.39 -26.21
CA PHE A 52 -6.71 26.15 -27.65
C PHE A 52 -7.98 25.41 -27.99
N LYS A 53 -8.53 25.66 -29.18
CA LYS A 53 -9.74 24.99 -29.64
C LYS A 53 -9.39 23.97 -30.70
N LYS A 54 -9.83 22.73 -30.51
CA LYS A 54 -9.67 21.66 -31.50
C LYS A 54 -11.05 21.06 -31.82
N GLY A 55 -11.55 21.36 -33.01
CA GLY A 55 -12.89 21.00 -33.44
C GLY A 55 -13.96 21.73 -32.60
N GLU A 56 -14.81 20.96 -31.94
CA GLU A 56 -15.91 21.48 -31.12
C GLU A 56 -15.55 21.70 -29.65
N THR A 57 -14.38 21.22 -29.21
CA THR A 57 -13.94 21.24 -27.82
C THR A 57 -12.82 22.26 -27.62
N GLU A 58 -12.99 23.13 -26.64
CA GLU A 58 -11.96 24.03 -26.13
C GLU A 58 -11.17 23.34 -25.02
N TYR A 59 -9.87 23.18 -25.22
CA TYR A 59 -8.95 22.64 -24.24
C TYR A 59 -8.24 23.79 -23.55
N GLY A 60 -8.14 23.75 -22.22
CA GLY A 60 -7.48 24.82 -21.49
C GLY A 60 -6.89 24.41 -20.16
N LEU A 61 -6.07 25.31 -19.62
CA LEU A 61 -5.46 25.23 -18.32
C LEU A 61 -5.88 26.46 -17.51
N GLY A 62 -6.66 26.25 -16.45
CA GLY A 62 -6.98 27.26 -15.44
C GLY A 62 -5.78 27.57 -14.55
N TRP A 63 -5.84 28.71 -13.85
CA TRP A 63 -4.78 29.10 -12.92
C TRP A 63 -5.02 28.56 -11.50
N LEU A 64 -6.26 28.17 -11.17
CA LEU A 64 -6.64 27.76 -9.82
C LEU A 64 -6.61 26.22 -9.70
N PRO A 65 -5.63 25.64 -9.01
CA PRO A 65 -5.38 24.20 -9.00
C PRO A 65 -6.31 23.42 -8.05
N LEU A 66 -7.62 23.75 -8.07
CA LEU A 66 -8.64 23.20 -7.18
C LEU A 66 -9.65 22.30 -7.91
N GLY A 67 -9.25 21.60 -8.96
CA GLY A 67 -10.14 20.71 -9.71
C GLY A 67 -9.92 20.79 -11.20
N GLY A 68 -10.92 20.41 -11.98
CA GLY A 68 -10.96 20.45 -13.44
C GLY A 68 -12.40 20.17 -13.85
N TYR A 69 -12.76 20.44 -15.10
CA TYR A 69 -14.13 20.19 -15.54
C TYR A 69 -14.22 19.87 -17.03
N VAL A 70 -15.17 19.02 -17.38
CA VAL A 70 -15.58 18.71 -18.75
C VAL A 70 -17.00 19.20 -18.99
N LYS A 71 -17.12 20.33 -19.68
CA LYS A 71 -18.43 20.87 -20.03
C LYS A 71 -19.08 20.06 -21.15
N ILE A 72 -20.01 19.17 -20.78
CA ILE A 72 -20.81 18.35 -21.71
C ILE A 72 -22.12 19.07 -22.04
N SER A 73 -22.43 19.24 -23.33
CA SER A 73 -23.64 19.95 -23.76
C SER A 73 -24.91 19.27 -23.22
N GLY A 74 -25.79 20.06 -22.60
CA GLY A 74 -27.06 19.60 -22.02
C GLY A 74 -26.94 18.91 -20.66
N MET A 75 -25.76 18.83 -20.03
CA MET A 75 -25.61 18.45 -18.62
C MET A 75 -25.52 19.72 -17.76
N ILE A 76 -26.25 19.78 -16.64
CA ILE A 76 -25.94 20.78 -15.61
C ILE A 76 -24.67 20.28 -14.94
N ASP A 77 -23.58 20.94 -15.26
CA ASP A 77 -22.27 20.62 -14.72
C ASP A 77 -21.78 21.76 -13.81
N GLU A 78 -20.57 21.63 -13.28
CA GLU A 78 -19.90 22.61 -12.42
C GLU A 78 -19.83 24.03 -13.02
N SER A 79 -20.00 24.18 -14.34
CA SER A 79 -20.07 25.47 -15.03
C SER A 79 -21.41 26.20 -14.87
N MET A 80 -22.43 25.59 -14.24
CA MET A 80 -23.72 26.21 -13.86
C MET A 80 -24.47 26.93 -14.99
N ASP A 81 -24.30 26.50 -16.25
CA ASP A 81 -24.93 27.13 -17.40
C ASP A 81 -26.42 26.77 -17.52
N LYS A 82 -27.29 27.64 -17.00
CA LYS A 82 -28.75 27.47 -17.00
C LYS A 82 -29.43 27.87 -18.31
N GLU A 83 -28.74 28.59 -19.19
CA GLU A 83 -29.32 29.14 -20.43
C GLU A 83 -29.61 28.05 -21.47
N GLN A 84 -28.75 27.04 -21.59
CA GLN A 84 -28.94 25.90 -22.50
C GLN A 84 -30.14 25.00 -22.13
N MET A 85 -30.62 25.06 -20.88
CA MET A 85 -31.74 24.23 -20.44
C MET A 85 -33.12 24.73 -20.90
N GLN A 86 -33.19 25.97 -21.41
CA GLN A 86 -34.44 26.59 -21.85
C GLN A 86 -34.82 26.22 -23.29
N LEU A 87 -33.90 25.62 -24.05
CA LEU A 87 -34.11 25.19 -25.43
C LEU A 87 -34.56 23.72 -25.50
N PRO A 88 -35.28 23.33 -26.57
CA PRO A 88 -35.65 21.94 -26.78
C PRO A 88 -34.40 21.05 -26.92
N PRO A 89 -34.42 19.83 -26.36
CA PRO A 89 -33.24 18.98 -26.26
C PRO A 89 -32.74 18.54 -27.65
N GLN A 90 -31.47 18.83 -27.94
CA GLN A 90 -30.87 18.50 -29.25
C GLN A 90 -30.26 17.09 -29.25
N PRO A 91 -30.17 16.39 -30.41
CA PRO A 91 -29.73 14.98 -30.46
C PRO A 91 -28.29 14.70 -29.95
N PHE A 92 -27.44 15.73 -29.94
CA PHE A 92 -26.07 15.69 -29.46
C PHE A 92 -25.92 16.06 -27.97
N GLU A 93 -27.02 16.41 -27.31
CA GLU A 93 -27.03 16.75 -25.88
C GLU A 93 -27.14 15.50 -25.01
N PHE A 94 -26.56 15.60 -23.82
CA PHE A 94 -26.62 14.56 -22.79
C PHE A 94 -28.07 14.16 -22.45
N ARG A 95 -28.99 15.13 -22.35
CA ARG A 95 -30.41 14.91 -22.00
C ARG A 95 -31.18 14.10 -23.03
N SER A 96 -30.74 14.13 -24.28
CA SER A 96 -31.38 13.39 -25.39
C SER A 96 -30.95 11.92 -25.45
N LYS A 97 -29.93 11.52 -24.65
CA LYS A 97 -29.44 10.14 -24.64
C LYS A 97 -30.23 9.24 -23.67
N PRO A 98 -30.35 7.94 -23.99
CA PRO A 98 -30.88 6.94 -23.06
C PRO A 98 -30.20 7.00 -21.69
N ALA A 99 -30.95 6.66 -20.63
CA ALA A 99 -30.48 6.77 -19.25
C ALA A 99 -29.19 5.96 -18.97
N TRP A 100 -29.03 4.80 -19.60
CA TRP A 100 -27.82 3.98 -19.44
C TRP A 100 -26.56 4.63 -20.05
N GLN A 101 -26.69 5.37 -21.16
CA GLN A 101 -25.56 6.11 -21.75
C GLN A 101 -25.17 7.28 -20.85
N ARG A 102 -26.17 7.99 -20.33
CA ARG A 102 -25.97 9.04 -19.33
C ARG A 102 -25.25 8.53 -18.09
N LEU A 103 -25.65 7.36 -17.60
CA LEU A 103 -25.00 6.71 -16.45
C LEU A 103 -23.52 6.41 -16.73
N ILE A 104 -23.18 5.84 -17.89
CA ILE A 104 -21.78 5.56 -18.25
C ILE A 104 -20.98 6.85 -18.33
N ILE A 105 -21.53 7.92 -18.91
CA ILE A 105 -20.87 9.23 -18.96
C ILE A 105 -20.61 9.76 -17.54
N MET A 106 -21.58 9.67 -16.62
CA MET A 106 -21.41 10.10 -15.22
C MET A 106 -20.45 9.20 -14.42
N LEU A 107 -20.32 7.92 -14.76
CA LEU A 107 -19.37 7.01 -14.11
C LEU A 107 -17.97 7.03 -14.75
N GLY A 108 -17.82 7.68 -15.91
CA GLY A 108 -16.60 7.65 -16.70
C GLY A 108 -15.37 8.10 -15.92
N GLY A 109 -15.47 9.22 -15.19
CA GLY A 109 -14.32 9.73 -14.43
C GLY A 109 -13.88 8.83 -13.28
N VAL A 110 -14.83 8.35 -12.46
CA VAL A 110 -14.52 7.41 -11.36
C VAL A 110 -13.93 6.11 -11.91
N THR A 111 -14.47 5.61 -13.03
CA THR A 111 -13.99 4.38 -13.66
C THR A 111 -12.54 4.51 -14.13
N VAL A 112 -12.20 5.62 -14.79
CA VAL A 112 -10.81 5.88 -15.21
C VAL A 112 -9.88 6.03 -14.00
N ASN A 113 -10.32 6.64 -12.90
CA ASN A 113 -9.51 6.70 -11.68
C ASN A 113 -9.25 5.31 -11.07
N ILE A 114 -10.24 4.41 -11.07
CA ILE A 114 -10.04 3.03 -10.61
C ILE A 114 -9.03 2.32 -11.52
N LEU A 115 -9.16 2.45 -12.84
CA LEU A 115 -8.21 1.87 -13.80
C LEU A 115 -6.80 2.46 -13.65
N LEU A 116 -6.70 3.76 -13.42
CA LEU A 116 -5.45 4.46 -13.16
C LEU A 116 -4.81 3.93 -11.87
N ALA A 117 -5.58 3.75 -10.79
CA ALA A 117 -5.08 3.19 -9.55
C ALA A 117 -4.53 1.77 -9.76
N ILE A 118 -5.26 0.90 -10.47
CA ILE A 118 -4.80 -0.44 -10.82
C ILE A 118 -3.50 -0.37 -11.63
N ALA A 119 -3.43 0.48 -12.65
CA ALA A 119 -2.23 0.64 -13.47
C ALA A 119 -1.02 1.15 -12.67
N ILE A 120 -1.23 2.09 -11.74
CA ILE A 120 -0.21 2.58 -10.82
C ILE A 120 0.28 1.41 -9.95
N TYR A 121 -0.61 0.68 -9.27
CA TYR A 121 -0.21 -0.45 -8.42
C TYR A 121 0.52 -1.55 -9.19
N ILE A 122 0.09 -1.87 -10.41
CA ILE A 122 0.80 -2.81 -11.30
C ILE A 122 2.22 -2.29 -11.60
N GLY A 123 2.35 -1.01 -11.97
CA GLY A 123 3.66 -0.40 -12.24
C GLY A 123 4.56 -0.38 -11.00
N MET A 124 4.00 -0.11 -9.83
CA MET A 124 4.72 -0.14 -8.55
C MET A 124 5.26 -1.54 -8.26
N LEU A 125 4.41 -2.56 -8.35
CA LEU A 125 4.81 -3.95 -8.13
C LEU A 125 5.81 -4.43 -9.18
N TRP A 126 5.69 -3.97 -10.43
CA TRP A 126 6.63 -4.36 -11.48
C TRP A 126 8.02 -3.76 -11.27
N ILE A 127 8.12 -2.50 -10.85
CA ILE A 127 9.41 -1.79 -10.68
C ILE A 127 10.07 -2.15 -9.34
N TRP A 128 9.28 -2.18 -8.26
CA TRP A 128 9.80 -2.34 -6.90
C TRP A 128 9.60 -3.75 -6.33
N GLY A 129 8.82 -4.60 -6.98
CA GLY A 129 8.52 -5.95 -6.50
C GLY A 129 7.70 -5.95 -5.21
N GLU A 130 7.75 -7.09 -4.52
CA GLU A 130 7.25 -7.23 -3.15
C GLU A 130 8.41 -7.13 -2.17
N GLN A 131 8.25 -6.33 -1.12
CA GLN A 131 9.18 -6.34 0.01
C GLN A 131 8.70 -7.36 1.03
N TYR A 132 9.51 -8.39 1.28
CA TYR A 132 9.28 -9.39 2.31
C TYR A 132 10.59 -9.71 3.04
N LEU A 133 10.49 -10.42 4.17
CA LEU A 133 11.64 -10.87 4.93
C LEU A 133 11.95 -12.34 4.57
N PRO A 134 13.05 -12.61 3.83
CA PRO A 134 13.38 -13.98 3.47
C PRO A 134 13.64 -14.84 4.71
N THR A 135 13.07 -16.04 4.76
CA THR A 135 13.31 -17.00 5.85
C THR A 135 14.80 -17.36 5.96
N SER A 136 15.53 -17.37 4.85
CA SER A 136 16.98 -17.57 4.83
C SER A 136 17.75 -16.48 5.61
N GLU A 137 17.27 -15.23 5.58
CA GLU A 137 17.85 -14.12 6.33
C GLU A 137 17.56 -14.24 7.82
N VAL A 138 16.35 -14.67 8.21
CA VAL A 138 16.01 -14.97 9.60
C VAL A 138 16.84 -16.13 10.14
N ASN A 139 17.04 -17.17 9.32
CA ASN A 139 17.82 -18.35 9.68
C ASN A 139 19.32 -18.08 9.93
N LYS A 140 19.82 -16.86 9.68
CA LYS A 140 21.17 -16.46 10.13
C LYS A 140 21.30 -16.48 11.66
N TYR A 141 20.23 -16.15 12.37
CA TYR A 141 20.20 -16.08 13.84
C TYR A 141 19.10 -16.96 14.47
N GLY A 142 18.17 -17.45 13.65
CA GLY A 142 17.04 -18.28 14.05
C GLY A 142 15.83 -17.45 14.49
N ILE A 143 14.85 -18.13 15.09
CA ILE A 143 13.62 -17.50 15.57
C ILE A 143 13.66 -17.20 17.06
N VAL A 144 12.75 -16.34 17.52
CA VAL A 144 12.34 -16.23 18.92
C VAL A 144 10.96 -16.87 19.01
N ALA A 145 10.85 -17.93 19.80
CA ALA A 145 9.61 -18.64 20.06
C ALA A 145 8.94 -18.02 21.28
N ASP A 146 7.66 -17.68 21.20
CA ASP A 146 6.88 -17.26 22.37
C ASP A 146 6.52 -18.46 23.28
N SER A 147 5.69 -18.24 24.31
CA SER A 147 5.25 -19.32 25.19
C SER A 147 4.46 -20.41 24.44
N VAL A 148 3.61 -20.03 23.48
CA VAL A 148 2.76 -20.95 22.73
C VAL A 148 3.61 -21.81 21.77
N ALA A 149 4.55 -21.18 21.08
CA ALA A 149 5.55 -21.84 20.24
C ALA A 149 6.43 -22.82 21.02
N ARG A 150 6.85 -22.44 22.24
CA ARG A 150 7.66 -23.29 23.12
C ARG A 150 6.90 -24.52 23.61
N GLU A 151 5.60 -24.40 23.90
CA GLU A 151 4.75 -25.54 24.27
C GLU A 151 4.71 -26.60 23.16
N MET A 152 4.78 -26.17 21.90
CA MET A 152 4.84 -27.05 20.73
C MET A 152 6.24 -27.66 20.50
N GLY A 153 7.26 -27.18 21.21
CA GLY A 153 8.63 -27.69 21.13
C GLY A 153 9.57 -26.86 20.26
N LEU A 154 9.13 -25.71 19.75
CA LEU A 154 10.04 -24.71 19.16
C LEU A 154 10.91 -24.07 20.24
N ARG A 155 12.11 -23.65 19.87
CA ARG A 155 13.07 -23.00 20.77
C ARG A 155 13.66 -21.76 20.11
N ASN A 156 14.11 -20.82 20.95
CA ASN A 156 14.82 -19.66 20.46
C ASN A 156 16.12 -20.11 19.78
N GLY A 157 16.37 -19.65 18.56
CA GLY A 157 17.50 -20.03 17.72
C GLY A 157 17.20 -21.15 16.72
N ASP A 158 16.01 -21.75 16.76
CA ASP A 158 15.58 -22.68 15.70
C ASP A 158 15.58 -21.96 14.35
N LYS A 159 16.05 -22.63 13.30
CA LYS A 159 15.99 -22.12 11.92
C LYS A 159 14.87 -22.85 11.19
N ILE A 160 13.88 -22.15 10.67
CA ILE A 160 12.75 -22.79 10.00
C ILE A 160 13.16 -23.16 8.58
N LEU A 161 13.09 -24.45 8.24
CA LEU A 161 13.41 -24.97 6.92
C LEU A 161 12.16 -25.05 6.03
N SER A 162 11.09 -25.63 6.58
CA SER A 162 9.83 -25.82 5.86
C SER A 162 8.66 -26.02 6.82
N VAL A 163 7.45 -25.82 6.28
CA VAL A 163 6.17 -26.15 6.94
C VAL A 163 5.53 -27.23 6.08
N ASP A 164 5.22 -28.39 6.67
CA ASP A 164 4.72 -29.57 5.95
C ASP A 164 5.55 -29.95 4.70
N ASN A 165 6.88 -29.88 4.82
CA ASN A 165 7.86 -30.14 3.75
C ASN A 165 7.81 -29.14 2.58
N GLU A 166 7.05 -28.05 2.71
CA GLU A 166 7.08 -26.96 1.75
C GLU A 166 7.91 -25.79 2.29
N PRO A 167 8.99 -25.38 1.61
CA PRO A 167 9.76 -24.22 2.01
C PRO A 167 8.89 -22.97 1.92
N VAL A 168 9.00 -22.08 2.91
CA VAL A 168 8.28 -20.80 2.93
C VAL A 168 9.31 -19.70 2.81
N GLU A 169 9.27 -18.97 1.70
CA GLU A 169 10.27 -17.95 1.41
C GLU A 169 10.12 -16.71 2.29
N ASP A 170 8.88 -16.27 2.53
CA ASP A 170 8.56 -15.13 3.39
C ASP A 170 8.30 -15.59 4.82
N PHE A 171 9.16 -15.14 5.74
CA PHE A 171 9.08 -15.49 7.15
C PHE A 171 7.72 -15.13 7.76
N PHE A 172 7.15 -13.98 7.41
CA PHE A 172 5.90 -13.52 7.98
C PHE A 172 4.68 -14.28 7.45
N LYS A 173 4.82 -15.06 6.37
CA LYS A 173 3.76 -15.96 5.88
C LYS A 173 3.70 -17.29 6.62
N ILE A 174 4.71 -17.64 7.41
CA ILE A 174 4.78 -18.92 8.14
C ILE A 174 3.60 -19.11 9.10
N PRO A 175 3.26 -18.16 10.01
CA PRO A 175 2.11 -18.31 10.90
C PRO A 175 0.79 -18.46 10.14
N GLY A 176 0.58 -17.65 9.10
CA GLY A 176 -0.59 -17.72 8.24
C GLY A 176 -0.72 -19.07 7.56
N LYS A 177 0.37 -19.60 7.01
CA LYS A 177 0.41 -20.93 6.38
C LYS A 177 0.02 -22.03 7.37
N ILE A 178 0.55 -22.00 8.58
CA ILE A 178 0.24 -23.00 9.62
C ILE A 178 -1.25 -22.97 10.00
N ILE A 179 -1.82 -21.78 10.14
CA ILE A 179 -3.22 -21.61 10.55
C ILE A 179 -4.19 -21.97 9.41
N LEU A 180 -3.95 -21.46 8.20
CA LEU A 180 -4.84 -21.59 7.06
C LEU A 180 -4.80 -23.00 6.45
N ASP A 181 -3.60 -23.56 6.29
CA ASP A 181 -3.40 -24.87 5.68
C ASP A 181 -3.54 -26.00 6.71
N LYS A 182 -3.72 -25.65 8.00
CA LYS A 182 -3.77 -26.56 9.14
C LYS A 182 -2.56 -27.50 9.15
N ALA A 183 -1.39 -26.88 9.04
CA ALA A 183 -0.14 -27.63 8.94
C ALA A 183 0.04 -28.56 10.15
N LYS A 184 0.71 -29.70 9.92
CA LYS A 184 0.93 -30.72 10.96
C LYS A 184 2.35 -30.72 11.48
N THR A 185 3.30 -30.21 10.71
CA THR A 185 4.71 -30.30 11.00
C THR A 185 5.47 -29.04 10.61
N ILE A 186 6.50 -28.73 11.38
CA ILE A 186 7.48 -27.69 11.09
C ILE A 186 8.85 -28.33 11.13
N GLN A 187 9.58 -28.30 10.01
CA GLN A 187 10.96 -28.76 9.97
C GLN A 187 11.86 -27.59 10.34
N VAL A 188 12.68 -27.79 11.37
CA VAL A 188 13.63 -26.79 11.85
C VAL A 188 15.03 -27.37 11.90
N GLU A 189 16.06 -26.54 11.75
CA GLU A 189 17.43 -26.89 12.12
C GLU A 189 17.72 -26.31 13.51
N ARG A 190 18.20 -27.18 14.42
CA ARG A 190 18.63 -26.84 15.76
C ARG A 190 20.01 -27.44 15.98
N ASP A 191 20.97 -26.62 16.39
CA ASP A 191 22.36 -27.03 16.62
C ASP A 191 22.99 -27.77 15.41
N GLY A 192 22.61 -27.36 14.18
CA GLY A 192 23.10 -27.95 12.93
C GLY A 192 22.47 -29.30 12.56
N GLN A 193 21.46 -29.77 13.31
CA GLN A 193 20.72 -31.00 13.01
C GLN A 193 19.27 -30.68 12.64
N PRO A 194 18.68 -31.39 11.66
CA PRO A 194 17.27 -31.25 11.34
C PRO A 194 16.40 -31.91 12.42
N PHE A 195 15.36 -31.19 12.84
CA PHE A 195 14.33 -31.64 13.77
C PHE A 195 12.95 -31.43 13.13
N ASN A 196 12.07 -32.41 13.34
CA ASN A 196 10.69 -32.32 12.90
C ASN A 196 9.78 -32.05 14.10
N VAL A 197 9.22 -30.85 14.18
CA VAL A 197 8.32 -30.44 15.27
C VAL A 197 6.89 -30.74 14.84
N ILE A 198 6.20 -31.58 15.62
CA ILE A 198 4.80 -31.94 15.37
C ILE A 198 3.90 -30.90 16.02
N ILE A 199 2.97 -30.35 15.27
CA ILE A 199 1.98 -29.38 15.74
C ILE A 199 0.86 -30.15 16.48
N PRO A 200 0.68 -29.95 17.80
CA PRO A 200 -0.34 -30.66 18.56
C PRO A 200 -1.77 -30.36 18.08
N GLU A 201 -2.66 -31.34 18.21
CA GLU A 201 -4.08 -31.11 17.99
C GLU A 201 -4.61 -30.01 18.93
N GLY A 202 -5.37 -29.07 18.38
CA GLY A 202 -5.90 -27.92 19.13
C GLY A 202 -4.91 -26.76 19.33
N PHE A 203 -3.67 -26.85 18.85
CA PHE A 203 -2.71 -25.75 18.87
C PHE A 203 -3.26 -24.48 18.20
N ILE A 204 -3.81 -24.63 16.98
CA ILE A 204 -4.39 -23.51 16.21
C ILE A 204 -5.55 -22.85 16.99
N ALA A 205 -6.40 -23.65 17.65
CA ALA A 205 -7.49 -23.12 18.46
C ALA A 205 -7.00 -22.31 19.66
N ARG A 206 -5.88 -22.72 20.29
CA ARG A 206 -5.23 -21.95 21.36
C ARG A 206 -4.62 -20.67 20.82
N LEU A 207 -3.91 -20.73 19.70
CA LEU A 207 -3.28 -19.58 19.06
C LEU A 207 -4.30 -18.45 18.78
N LEU A 208 -5.45 -18.81 18.21
CA LEU A 208 -6.56 -17.89 17.96
C LEU A 208 -7.17 -17.33 19.25
N LYS A 209 -7.26 -18.15 20.32
CA LYS A 209 -7.80 -17.75 21.62
C LYS A 209 -6.88 -16.77 22.36
N HIS A 210 -5.57 -16.92 22.25
CA HIS A 210 -4.58 -16.09 22.92
C HIS A 210 -4.30 -14.75 22.20
N GLN A 211 -4.92 -14.51 21.04
CA GLN A 211 -4.66 -13.32 20.20
C GLN A 211 -3.15 -13.12 19.94
N SER A 212 -2.40 -14.22 19.85
CA SER A 212 -0.96 -14.23 19.58
C SER A 212 -0.71 -14.81 18.19
N PRO A 213 -1.14 -14.17 17.09
CA PRO A 213 -0.90 -14.68 15.74
C PRO A 213 0.60 -14.80 15.44
N ASP A 214 1.42 -13.97 16.08
CA ASP A 214 2.88 -13.90 15.90
C ASP A 214 3.63 -14.69 16.98
N PHE A 215 3.41 -16.00 17.03
CA PHE A 215 4.06 -16.91 17.99
C PHE A 215 5.56 -17.12 17.73
N ILE A 216 6.02 -16.72 16.54
CA ILE A 216 7.43 -16.72 16.15
C ILE A 216 7.84 -15.33 15.67
N ASN A 217 9.05 -14.90 16.05
CA ASN A 217 9.63 -13.63 15.62
C ASN A 217 11.05 -13.85 15.10
N ALA A 218 11.56 -12.94 14.27
CA ALA A 218 12.94 -13.00 13.81
C ALA A 218 13.90 -12.69 14.97
N ARG A 219 14.88 -13.57 15.23
CA ARG A 219 15.92 -13.29 16.22
C ARG A 219 16.90 -12.29 15.66
N MET A 220 17.20 -11.26 16.45
CA MET A 220 18.11 -10.19 16.05
C MET A 220 19.28 -10.10 17.01
N PRO A 221 20.50 -9.79 16.51
CA PRO A 221 21.65 -9.51 17.36
C PRO A 221 21.35 -8.29 18.23
N PHE A 222 21.95 -8.24 19.41
CA PHE A 222 21.79 -7.10 20.30
C PHE A 222 22.62 -5.90 19.81
N VAL A 223 22.07 -5.12 18.89
CA VAL A 223 22.71 -3.93 18.30
C VAL A 223 22.03 -2.66 18.80
N ILE A 224 22.81 -1.67 19.18
CA ILE A 224 22.31 -0.37 19.65
C ILE A 224 21.85 0.46 18.45
N ALA A 225 20.53 0.61 18.30
CA ALA A 225 19.94 1.34 17.18
C ALA A 225 19.82 2.86 17.41
N GLY A 226 19.87 3.30 18.66
CA GLY A 226 19.67 4.71 19.01
C GLY A 226 19.54 4.93 20.51
N PHE A 227 19.45 6.20 20.91
CA PHE A 227 19.42 6.61 22.31
C PHE A 227 18.26 7.57 22.59
N SER A 228 17.72 7.49 23.81
CA SER A 228 16.86 8.55 24.35
C SER A 228 17.68 9.82 24.65
N ALA A 229 17.00 10.95 24.84
CA ALA A 229 17.63 12.24 25.10
C ALA A 229 18.59 12.22 26.30
N GLU A 230 18.28 11.44 27.34
CA GLU A 230 19.07 11.31 28.57
C GLU A 230 19.57 9.87 28.79
N SER A 231 20.19 9.27 27.77
CA SER A 231 20.69 7.90 27.88
C SER A 231 22.01 7.81 28.67
N ALA A 232 21.99 7.09 29.79
CA ALA A 232 23.19 6.72 30.55
C ALA A 232 24.19 5.90 29.72
N ALA A 233 23.70 5.05 28.80
CA ALA A 233 24.55 4.26 27.91
C ALA A 233 25.34 5.17 26.95
N LYS A 234 24.69 6.22 26.41
CA LYS A 234 25.37 7.22 25.58
C LYS A 234 26.41 8.01 26.37
N ALA A 235 26.09 8.40 27.61
CA ALA A 235 27.03 9.09 28.50
C ALA A 235 28.23 8.19 28.88
N ALA A 236 28.02 6.88 28.97
CA ALA A 236 29.06 5.88 29.22
C ALA A 236 29.92 5.54 27.97
N GLY A 237 29.62 6.14 26.82
CA GLY A 237 30.42 6.01 25.59
C GLY A 237 29.96 4.95 24.60
N VAL A 238 28.78 4.35 24.78
CA VAL A 238 28.19 3.43 23.79
C VAL A 238 27.76 4.21 22.55
N LEU A 239 27.99 3.64 21.37
CA LEU A 239 27.66 4.24 20.07
C LEU A 239 26.54 3.49 19.34
N GLU A 240 25.87 4.17 18.41
CA GLU A 240 24.92 3.53 17.50
C GLU A 240 25.67 2.56 16.57
N GLY A 241 25.15 1.35 16.43
CA GLY A 241 25.78 0.25 15.70
C GLY A 241 26.66 -0.66 16.58
N ASP A 242 26.93 -0.31 17.84
CA ASP A 242 27.64 -1.20 18.75
C ASP A 242 26.84 -2.48 18.99
N ARG A 243 27.55 -3.62 19.01
CA ARG A 243 26.97 -4.92 19.33
C ARG A 243 27.27 -5.28 20.78
N VAL A 244 26.22 -5.39 21.59
CA VAL A 244 26.31 -5.92 22.94
C VAL A 244 26.51 -7.43 22.85
N ILE A 245 27.59 -7.91 23.45
CA ILE A 245 27.93 -9.34 23.52
C ILE A 245 27.66 -9.93 24.91
N GLY A 246 27.53 -9.08 25.93
CA GLY A 246 27.25 -9.49 27.29
C GLY A 246 26.95 -8.31 28.20
N ILE A 247 26.34 -8.61 29.34
CA ILE A 247 26.05 -7.66 30.43
C ILE A 247 26.52 -8.31 31.73
N ASN A 248 27.45 -7.66 32.42
CA ASN A 248 28.19 -8.24 33.55
C ASN A 248 28.86 -9.57 33.13
N ASP A 249 28.66 -10.65 33.90
CA ASP A 249 29.20 -11.99 33.61
C ASP A 249 28.30 -12.83 32.68
N LEU A 250 27.25 -12.24 32.13
CA LEU A 250 26.27 -12.96 31.31
C LEU A 250 26.49 -12.65 29.82
N GLU A 251 26.65 -13.70 29.03
CA GLU A 251 26.63 -13.59 27.57
C GLU A 251 25.21 -13.28 27.08
N VAL A 252 25.09 -12.24 26.25
CA VAL A 252 23.82 -11.73 25.71
C VAL A 252 24.06 -11.29 24.26
N LEU A 253 24.18 -12.27 23.37
CA LEU A 253 24.47 -12.03 21.94
C LEU A 253 23.25 -11.54 21.16
N TYR A 254 22.06 -11.86 21.66
CA TYR A 254 20.78 -11.58 21.02
C TYR A 254 19.85 -10.80 21.93
N PHE A 255 19.00 -9.97 21.32
CA PHE A 255 18.12 -9.09 22.07
C PHE A 255 17.06 -9.83 22.90
N ASP A 256 16.64 -11.03 22.49
CA ASP A 256 15.70 -11.85 23.27
C ASP A 256 16.31 -12.32 24.60
N GLN A 257 17.61 -12.65 24.62
CA GLN A 257 18.31 -13.07 25.83
C GLN A 257 18.40 -11.96 26.88
N PHE A 258 18.38 -10.70 26.45
CA PHE A 258 18.27 -9.55 27.35
C PHE A 258 16.87 -9.42 27.95
N ARG A 259 15.84 -9.60 27.13
CA ARG A 259 14.43 -9.43 27.55
C ARG A 259 13.92 -10.54 28.47
N GLU A 260 14.54 -11.71 28.43
CA GLU A 260 14.17 -12.86 29.27
C GLU A 260 14.76 -12.80 30.69
N LYS A 261 15.59 -11.79 31.00
CA LYS A 261 16.18 -11.57 32.32
C LYS A 261 15.59 -10.34 33.00
#